data_AF-A0A9N9NUS8-F1
#
_entry.id   AF-A0A9N9NUS8-F1
#
_cell.length_a   1.000
_cell.length_b   1.000
_cell.length_c   1.000
_cell.angle_alpha   90.00
_cell.angle_beta   90.00
_cell.angle_gamma   90.00
#
_symmetry.space_group_name_H-M   'P 1'
#
loop_
_entity.id
_entity.type
_entity.pdbx_description
1 polymer ?
#
loop_
_entity_poly.entity_id
_entity_poly.type
_entity_poly.pdbx_seq_one_letter_code
_entity_poly.pdbx_strand_id
1 'polypeptide(L)'
;PSGTGTTGICLVGLVKEYSIDMVVYEINNYVGPVNRGKDIINLLKLFAAIETLTYYFPNLKVFTVPAKQTQQMKEQILNKKKAISGVNYQRGKGWTYQNNIISIHELDAFLTY
;
A
#
# COMPACT_ATOMS: atom_id res chain seq x y z
N PRO A 1 -31.42 7.75 13.82
CA PRO A 1 -31.57 6.28 13.70
C PRO A 1 -30.20 5.63 13.50
N SER A 2 -29.83 4.85 14.51
CA SER A 2 -28.66 4.00 14.68
C SER A 2 -28.26 3.15 13.47
N GLY A 3 -26.95 3.03 13.26
CA GLY A 3 -26.35 2.02 12.39
C GLY A 3 -24.86 1.86 12.69
N THR A 4 -24.53 1.15 13.77
CA THR A 4 -23.20 0.57 13.97
C THR A 4 -22.96 -0.48 12.88
N GLY A 5 -22.03 -0.22 11.97
CA GLY A 5 -21.62 -1.18 10.95
C GLY A 5 -20.23 -0.78 10.47
N THR A 6 -19.26 -1.66 10.68
CA THR A 6 -17.88 -1.67 10.17
C THR A 6 -17.62 -0.56 9.14
N THR A 7 -16.92 0.51 9.53
CA THR A 7 -16.48 1.59 8.64
C THR A 7 -15.46 1.00 7.67
N GLY A 8 -15.95 0.33 6.63
CA GLY A 8 -15.17 0.02 5.45
C GLY A 8 -14.64 1.34 4.92
N ILE A 9 -13.32 1.50 4.90
CA ILE A 9 -12.69 2.70 4.37
C ILE A 9 -13.14 2.86 2.91
N CYS A 10 -13.84 3.96 2.62
CA CYS A 10 -14.27 4.29 1.27
C CYS A 10 -13.20 5.14 0.59
N LEU A 11 -12.52 4.59 -0.43
CA LEU A 11 -11.45 5.28 -1.16
C LEU A 11 -11.91 6.63 -1.74
N VAL A 12 -13.15 6.69 -2.27
CA VAL A 12 -13.74 7.92 -2.79
C VAL A 12 -13.90 8.97 -1.69
N GLY A 13 -14.28 8.54 -0.49
CA GLY A 13 -14.40 9.42 0.68
C GLY A 13 -13.04 10.00 1.07
N LEU A 14 -12.01 9.15 1.14
CA LEU A 14 -10.64 9.59 1.46
C LEU A 14 -10.07 10.57 0.43
N VAL A 15 -10.23 10.31 -0.87
CA VAL A 15 -9.74 11.22 -1.92
C VAL A 15 -10.40 12.60 -1.78
N LYS A 16 -11.69 12.66 -1.46
CA LYS A 16 -12.42 13.91 -1.23
C LYS A 16 -11.97 14.62 0.05
N GLU A 17 -11.94 13.88 1.16
CA GLU A 17 -11.65 14.43 2.49
C GLU A 17 -10.24 15.03 2.55
N TYR A 18 -9.25 14.33 1.99
CA TYR A 18 -7.85 14.73 2.05
C TYR A 18 -7.37 15.47 0.79
N SER A 19 -8.26 15.74 -0.17
CA SER A 19 -7.93 16.41 -1.44
C SER A 19 -6.71 15.76 -2.13
N ILE A 20 -6.72 14.42 -2.19
CA ILE A 20 -5.62 13.64 -2.75
C ILE A 20 -5.49 13.93 -4.25
N ASP A 21 -4.30 14.35 -4.69
CA ASP A 21 -3.95 14.60 -6.08
C ASP A 21 -3.18 13.45 -6.72
N MET A 22 -2.65 12.52 -5.90
CA MET A 22 -1.89 11.36 -6.34
C MET A 22 -2.17 10.12 -5.48
N VAL A 23 -2.43 8.99 -6.15
CA VAL A 23 -2.43 7.66 -5.54
C VAL A 23 -1.30 6.85 -6.17
N VAL A 24 -0.43 6.31 -5.33
CA VAL A 24 0.59 5.35 -5.75
C VAL A 24 0.31 4.03 -5.06
N TYR A 25 0.27 2.93 -5.81
CA TYR A 25 0.03 1.61 -5.23
C TYR A 25 0.96 0.54 -5.80
N GLU A 26 1.21 -0.47 -4.98
CA GLU A 26 2.03 -1.60 -5.40
C GLU A 26 1.23 -2.54 -6.31
N ILE A 27 1.81 -2.88 -7.45
CA ILE A 27 1.32 -3.96 -8.30
C ILE A 27 2.16 -5.22 -8.12
N ASN A 28 1.49 -6.32 -7.80
CA ASN A 28 2.11 -7.63 -7.70
C ASN A 28 1.59 -8.54 -8.80
N ASN A 29 2.49 -8.96 -9.70
CA ASN A 29 2.17 -9.88 -10.79
C ASN A 29 2.28 -11.36 -10.38
N TYR A 30 2.47 -11.66 -9.09
CA TYR A 30 2.66 -13.04 -8.63
C TYR A 30 1.34 -13.82 -8.60
N VAL A 31 1.08 -14.52 -9.70
CA VAL A 31 0.04 -15.56 -9.79
C VAL A 31 0.68 -16.91 -9.44
N GLY A 32 0.93 -17.13 -8.15
CA GLY A 32 1.37 -18.44 -7.66
C GLY A 32 0.32 -19.53 -7.92
N PRO A 33 0.71 -20.82 -8.01
CA PRO A 33 -0.23 -21.92 -8.23
C PRO A 33 -1.30 -22.05 -7.14
N VAL A 34 -1.03 -21.52 -5.95
CA VAL A 34 -1.92 -21.57 -4.75
C VAL A 34 -2.92 -20.41 -4.71
N ASN A 35 -2.67 -19.31 -5.43
CA ASN A 35 -3.49 -18.08 -5.36
C ASN A 35 -4.49 -17.95 -6.53
N ARG A 36 -4.80 -19.06 -7.20
CA ARG A 36 -5.75 -19.09 -8.32
C ARG A 36 -7.17 -19.20 -7.78
N GLY A 37 -7.95 -18.12 -7.81
CA GLY A 37 -9.33 -18.12 -7.36
C GLY A 37 -9.87 -16.77 -6.88
N LYS A 38 -10.61 -16.77 -5.77
CA LYS A 38 -11.30 -15.59 -5.23
C LYS A 38 -10.35 -14.45 -4.84
N ASP A 39 -9.17 -14.77 -4.32
CA ASP A 39 -8.24 -13.76 -3.79
C ASP A 39 -7.60 -12.92 -4.91
N ILE A 40 -7.19 -13.55 -6.01
CA ILE A 40 -6.71 -12.82 -7.17
C ILE A 40 -7.82 -11.98 -7.81
N ILE A 41 -9.06 -12.48 -7.86
CA ILE A 41 -10.20 -11.69 -8.35
C ILE A 41 -10.43 -10.46 -7.47
N ASN A 42 -10.38 -10.62 -6.14
CA ASN A 42 -10.54 -9.49 -5.21
C ASN A 42 -9.41 -8.46 -5.36
N LEU A 43 -8.17 -8.92 -5.56
CA LEU A 43 -7.04 -8.04 -5.81
C LEU A 43 -7.21 -7.26 -7.13
N LEU A 44 -7.60 -7.95 -8.21
CA LEU A 44 -7.88 -7.30 -9.51
C LEU A 44 -9.04 -6.30 -9.41
N LYS A 45 -10.09 -6.63 -8.65
CA LYS A 45 -11.19 -5.69 -8.36
C LYS A 45 -10.70 -4.45 -7.60
N LEU A 46 -9.80 -4.62 -6.64
CA LEU A 46 -9.20 -3.50 -5.92
C LEU A 46 -8.39 -2.61 -6.86
N PHE A 47 -7.55 -3.20 -7.72
CA PHE A 47 -6.80 -2.43 -8.73
C PHE A 47 -7.74 -1.66 -9.66
N ALA A 48 -8.78 -2.31 -10.19
CA ALA A 48 -9.78 -1.65 -11.01
C ALA A 48 -10.51 -0.51 -10.24
N ALA A 49 -10.81 -0.71 -8.96
CA ALA A 49 -11.43 0.31 -8.12
C ALA A 49 -10.53 1.53 -7.93
N ILE A 50 -9.21 1.34 -7.80
CA ILE A 50 -8.23 2.44 -7.70
C ILE A 50 -8.12 3.18 -9.03
N GLU A 51 -7.92 2.45 -10.13
CA GLU A 51 -7.77 3.02 -11.48
C GLU A 51 -9.01 3.84 -11.89
N THR A 52 -10.21 3.36 -11.51
CA THR A 52 -11.46 4.06 -11.83
C THR A 52 -11.70 5.33 -11.01
N LEU A 53 -10.91 5.62 -9.98
CA LEU A 53 -10.99 6.89 -9.24
C LEU A 53 -10.74 8.09 -10.16
N THR A 54 -9.89 7.93 -11.18
CA THR A 54 -9.58 8.99 -12.17
C THR A 54 -10.81 9.49 -12.93
N TYR A 55 -11.84 8.64 -13.11
CA TYR A 55 -13.11 9.06 -13.71
C TYR A 55 -13.94 9.95 -12.78
N TYR A 56 -13.85 9.74 -11.46
CA TYR A 56 -14.53 10.57 -10.46
C TYR A 56 -13.74 11.82 -10.10
N PHE A 57 -12.42 11.78 -10.26
CA PHE A 57 -11.49 12.85 -9.92
C PHE A 57 -10.52 13.08 -11.10
N PRO A 58 -10.89 13.92 -12.09
CA PRO A 58 -10.11 14.08 -13.33
C PRO A 58 -8.67 14.57 -13.13
N ASN A 59 -8.38 15.24 -12.00
CA ASN A 59 -7.04 15.72 -11.67
C ASN A 59 -6.21 14.71 -10.85
N LEU A 60 -6.80 13.59 -10.43
CA LEU A 60 -6.12 12.56 -9.68
C LEU A 60 -5.15 11.80 -10.59
N LYS A 61 -3.89 11.69 -10.17
CA LYS A 61 -2.89 10.88 -10.83
C LYS A 61 -2.77 9.53 -10.15
N VAL A 62 -2.78 8.45 -10.92
CA VAL A 62 -2.59 7.09 -10.41
C VAL A 62 -1.29 6.53 -10.97
N PHE A 63 -0.43 6.03 -10.10
CA PHE A 63 0.83 5.40 -10.45
C PHE A 63 0.95 4.02 -9.81
N THR A 64 1.70 3.16 -10.47
CA THR A 64 1.99 1.81 -9.98
C THR A 64 3.47 1.63 -9.73
N VAL A 65 3.79 0.88 -8.69
CA VAL A 65 5.16 0.46 -8.36
C VAL A 65 5.22 -1.06 -8.36
N PRO A 66 6.18 -1.71 -9.05
CA PRO A 66 6.33 -3.15 -8.98
C PRO A 66 6.70 -3.61 -7.57
N ALA A 67 6.02 -4.62 -7.03
CA ALA A 67 6.31 -5.21 -5.71
C ALA A 67 7.79 -5.58 -5.50
N LYS A 68 8.45 -6.01 -6.57
CA LYS A 68 9.88 -6.34 -6.54
C LYS A 68 10.76 -5.15 -6.13
N GLN A 69 10.37 -3.93 -6.51
CA GLN A 69 11.12 -2.71 -6.15
C GLN A 69 11.02 -2.44 -4.64
N THR A 70 9.81 -2.50 -4.08
CA THR A 70 9.57 -2.38 -2.63
C THR A 70 10.34 -3.45 -1.84
N GLN A 71 10.32 -4.70 -2.32
CA GLN A 71 11.06 -5.81 -1.73
C GLN A 71 12.58 -5.57 -1.73
N GLN A 72 13.14 -5.11 -2.86
CA GLN A 72 14.56 -4.79 -2.96
C GLN A 72 14.95 -3.65 -2.02
N MET A 73 14.11 -2.63 -1.87
CA MET A 73 14.36 -1.53 -0.92
C MET A 73 14.35 -2.03 0.52
N LYS A 74 13.39 -2.88 0.91
CA LYS A 74 13.38 -3.52 2.23
C LYS A 74 14.66 -4.30 2.49
N GLU A 75 15.10 -5.12 1.53
CA GLU A 75 16.35 -5.88 1.66
C GLU A 75 17.58 -4.96 1.78
N GLN A 76 17.63 -3.86 1.05
CA GLN A 76 18.72 -2.88 1.16
C GLN A 76 18.74 -2.22 2.55
N ILE A 77 17.58 -1.92 3.13
CA ILE A 77 17.47 -1.35 4.48
C ILE A 77 17.87 -2.39 5.53
N LEU A 78 17.36 -3.62 5.43
CA LEU A 78 17.71 -4.73 6.32
C LEU A 78 19.22 -4.98 6.35
N ASN A 79 19.85 -4.92 5.18
CA ASN A 79 21.29 -5.12 5.02
C ASN A 79 22.12 -3.86 5.26
N LYS A 80 21.51 -2.76 5.74
CA LYS A 80 22.15 -1.45 6.00
C LYS A 80 22.87 -0.85 4.80
N LYS A 81 22.50 -1.25 3.57
CA LYS A 81 23.01 -0.69 2.31
C LYS A 81 22.34 0.64 1.96
N LYS A 82 21.12 0.85 2.45
CA LYS A 82 20.36 2.09 2.33
C LYS A 82 19.79 2.44 3.70
N ALA A 83 19.80 3.73 4.03
CA ALA A 83 19.16 4.26 5.23
C ALA A 83 18.02 5.19 4.82
N ILE A 84 16.89 5.08 5.52
CA ILE A 84 15.77 6.02 5.41
C ILE A 84 15.55 6.62 6.79
N SER A 85 15.44 7.95 6.85
CA SER A 85 15.28 8.65 8.12
C SER A 85 14.07 8.12 8.89
N GLY A 86 14.28 7.78 10.16
CA GLY A 86 13.25 7.25 11.03
C GLY A 86 12.91 5.77 10.86
N VAL A 87 13.25 5.12 9.74
CA VAL A 87 12.97 3.70 9.49
C VAL A 87 14.11 2.83 10.01
N ASN A 88 13.81 1.91 10.92
CA ASN A 88 14.78 0.96 11.44
C ASN A 88 14.20 -0.44 11.55
N TYR A 89 15.05 -1.45 11.38
CA TYR A 89 14.73 -2.85 11.67
C TYR A 89 15.57 -3.35 12.83
N GLN A 90 14.92 -3.96 13.82
CA GLN A 90 15.59 -4.65 14.92
C GLN A 90 15.10 -6.10 14.99
N ARG A 91 16.05 -7.04 14.90
CA ARG A 91 15.75 -8.48 15.01
C ARG A 91 15.02 -8.76 16.33
N GLY A 92 13.86 -9.41 16.25
CA GLY A 92 13.00 -9.72 17.40
C GLY A 92 12.01 -8.63 17.79
N LYS A 93 12.16 -7.38 17.29
CA LYS A 93 11.19 -6.30 17.51
C LYS A 93 10.45 -5.87 16.23
N GLY A 94 10.98 -6.24 15.06
CA GLY A 94 10.37 -5.91 13.78
C GLY A 94 10.80 -4.55 13.24
N TRP A 95 9.91 -3.95 12.45
CA TRP A 95 10.13 -2.66 11.81
C TRP A 95 9.63 -1.52 12.69
N THR A 96 10.32 -0.38 12.62
CA THR A 96 9.96 0.83 13.36
C THR A 96 10.07 2.06 12.48
N TYR A 97 9.17 3.02 12.69
CA TYR A 97 9.25 4.38 12.16
C TYR A 97 9.14 5.38 13.31
N GLN A 98 10.14 6.26 13.45
CA GLN A 98 10.18 7.25 14.54
C GLN A 98 9.95 6.63 15.93
N ASN A 99 10.58 5.49 16.21
CA ASN A 99 10.46 4.69 17.44
C ASN A 99 9.11 3.97 17.68
N ASN A 100 8.15 4.09 16.76
CA ASN A 100 6.90 3.33 16.81
C ASN A 100 7.03 2.06 15.97
N ILE A 101 6.53 0.93 16.48
CA ILE A 101 6.46 -0.32 15.73
C ILE A 101 5.47 -0.14 14.58
N ILE A 102 5.89 -0.53 13.38
CA ILE A 102 5.03 -0.53 12.19
C ILE A 102 4.92 -1.96 11.64
N SER A 103 3.76 -2.27 11.08
CA SER A 103 3.52 -3.50 10.34
C SER A 103 4.29 -3.53 9.02
N ILE A 104 4.42 -4.72 8.43
CA ILE A 104 5.03 -4.86 7.11
C ILE A 104 4.22 -4.12 6.03
N HIS A 105 2.90 -4.03 6.18
CA HIS A 105 2.02 -3.36 5.24
C HIS A 105 2.18 -1.83 5.29
N GLU A 106 2.33 -1.26 6.49
CA GLU A 106 2.64 0.16 6.65
C GLU A 106 4.02 0.50 6.08
N LEU A 107 5.01 -0.39 6.29
CA LEU A 107 6.32 -0.24 5.66
C LEU A 107 6.22 -0.28 4.13
N ASP A 108 5.46 -1.22 3.57
CA ASP A 108 5.29 -1.34 2.12
C ASP A 108 4.62 -0.09 1.52
N ALA A 109 3.59 0.44 2.20
CA ALA A 109 2.97 1.70 1.82
C ALA A 109 3.97 2.87 1.88
N PHE A 110 4.81 2.92 2.91
CA PHE A 110 5.83 3.97 3.08
C PHE A 110 6.92 3.92 1.99
N LEU A 111 7.30 2.73 1.54
CA LEU A 111 8.34 2.52 0.52
C LEU A 111 7.84 2.60 -0.92
N THR A 112 6.51 2.61 -1.12
CA THR A 112 5.88 2.78 -2.43
C THR A 112 5.95 4.23 -2.92
N TYR A 113 6.28 5.17 -2.03
CA TYR A 113 6.51 6.59 -2.31
C TYR A 113 7.99 6.89 -2.61
#